data_AF-A0A9P6B729-F1
#
_entry.id   AF-A0A9P6B729-F1
#
_cell.length_a   1.000
_cell.length_b   1.000
_cell.length_c   1.000
_cell.angle_alpha   90.00
_cell.angle_beta   90.00
_cell.angle_gamma   90.00
#
_symmetry.space_group_name_H-M   'P 1'
#
loop_
_entity.id
_entity.type
_entity.pdbx_description
1 polymer ?
#
loop_
_entity_poly.entity_id
_entity_poly.type
_entity_poly.pdbx_seq_one_letter_code
_entity_poly.pdbx_strand_id
1 'polypeptide(L)'
;MSFALASDISAQIAQGFEDIPAATIRGQHDVLYDSWDADLRVEIEDLEGLPLLDDSEKEIRIYNQEGNRVPRREPLFYGDEAPCGVLLNLATCEALFVLEPSMIDEGEEHVYVSVYPQAYLRHIGHMRANCVMRDFRAVIKRINNTITHPEGESDDSDDEIEAEYLSARPAALRGTSFQAYNEMVHRFTDRHGGMDIQQGSLTAAASGRYARDARDVRTAKGRSALVDELLPHERMTEKMELENSPRDLRLEQVYTLDLHCMPEEHRNGRYIYRNIILPLTEAWRSPSLATQLKDHLVVLTPECYPHIYDWVSYPVQAMLSMAWRQVSLQPEHDPKDPKTLPSPYLVEVMTLLERSLAYAYTGSA
;
A
#
# COMPACT_ATOMS: atom_id res chain seq x y z
N MET A 1 -16.12 16.59 -3.67
CA MET A 1 -14.66 16.53 -3.94
C MET A 1 -14.15 15.17 -3.50
N SER A 2 -13.27 14.52 -4.28
CA SER A 2 -12.59 13.29 -3.86
C SER A 2 -11.11 13.56 -3.64
N PHE A 3 -10.52 12.94 -2.62
CA PHE A 3 -9.10 13.06 -2.31
C PHE A 3 -8.56 11.76 -1.72
N ALA A 4 -7.26 11.52 -1.89
CA ALA A 4 -6.57 10.39 -1.33
C ALA A 4 -5.55 10.86 -0.29
N LEU A 5 -5.47 10.15 0.83
CA LEU A 5 -4.41 10.31 1.82
C LEU A 5 -3.61 9.02 1.84
N ALA A 6 -2.30 9.15 1.70
CA ALA A 6 -1.38 8.02 1.71
C ALA A 6 -0.39 8.12 2.87
N SER A 7 -0.04 6.97 3.41
CA SER A 7 0.96 6.82 4.46
C SER A 7 1.83 5.62 4.14
N ASP A 8 3.14 5.79 4.29
CA ASP A 8 4.12 4.78 3.94
C ASP A 8 4.63 4.11 5.23
N ILE A 9 4.65 2.78 5.24
CA ILE A 9 5.27 1.99 6.30
C ILE A 9 6.63 1.53 5.81
N SER A 10 7.66 2.09 6.45
CA SER A 10 9.04 1.66 6.29
C SER A 10 9.42 0.68 7.40
N ALA A 11 10.34 -0.23 7.10
CA ALA A 11 10.91 -1.15 8.09
C ALA A 11 12.43 -1.20 7.92
N GLN A 12 13.14 -1.25 9.06
CA GLN A 12 14.59 -1.37 9.11
C GLN A 12 14.98 -2.30 10.26
N ILE A 13 16.08 -3.03 10.10
CA ILE A 13 16.62 -3.89 11.14
C ILE A 13 17.34 -3.00 12.15
N ALA A 14 16.84 -2.96 13.39
CA ALA A 14 17.54 -2.32 14.48
C ALA A 14 18.73 -3.19 14.90
N GLN A 15 19.93 -2.61 14.94
CA GLN A 15 21.16 -3.30 15.36
C GLN A 15 21.33 -3.28 16.88
N GLY A 16 20.59 -2.40 17.54
CA GLY A 16 20.55 -2.26 18.98
C GLY A 16 19.47 -1.25 19.37
N PHE A 17 19.40 -0.97 20.66
CA PHE A 17 18.48 0.01 21.21
C PHE A 17 19.19 0.79 22.31
N GLU A 18 19.04 2.11 22.28
CA GLU A 18 19.50 3.00 23.34
C GLU A 18 18.33 3.37 24.23
N ASP A 19 18.52 3.28 25.54
CA ASP A 19 17.47 3.58 26.51
C ASP A 19 17.32 5.10 26.64
N ILE A 20 16.08 5.59 26.55
CA ILE A 20 15.78 7.00 26.71
C ILE A 20 15.68 7.29 28.22
N PRO A 21 16.46 8.24 28.76
CA PRO A 21 16.38 8.57 30.18
C PRO A 21 14.96 9.01 30.59
N ALA A 22 14.47 8.50 31.72
CA ALA A 22 13.13 8.83 32.24
C ALA A 22 12.92 10.34 32.41
N ALA A 23 13.95 11.07 32.82
CA ALA A 23 13.94 12.53 32.94
C ALA A 23 13.67 13.23 31.59
N THR A 24 14.21 12.71 30.48
CA THR A 24 13.95 13.23 29.13
C THR A 24 12.49 13.04 28.75
N ILE A 25 11.94 11.84 29.01
CA ILE A 25 10.54 11.51 28.72
C ILE A 25 9.58 12.40 29.53
N ARG A 26 9.81 12.52 30.84
CA ARG A 26 9.04 13.40 31.74
C ARG A 26 9.16 14.88 31.39
N GLY A 27 10.29 15.30 30.82
CA GLY A 27 10.45 16.67 30.32
C GLY A 27 9.63 16.99 29.08
N GLN A 28 9.16 15.97 28.35
CA GLN A 28 8.36 16.11 27.11
C GLN A 28 6.88 15.79 27.32
N HIS A 29 6.54 15.03 28.36
CA HIS A 29 5.19 14.55 28.63
C HIS A 29 4.84 14.75 30.10
N ASP A 30 3.79 15.55 30.34
CA ASP A 30 3.32 15.88 31.68
C ASP A 30 2.78 14.64 32.42
N VAL A 31 1.99 13.82 31.71
CA VAL A 31 1.32 12.64 32.25
C VAL A 31 1.58 11.43 31.34
N LEU A 32 1.81 10.28 31.98
CA LEU A 32 2.09 9.00 31.31
C LEU A 32 1.15 7.92 31.84
N TYR A 33 0.81 6.98 30.97
CA TYR A 33 -0.15 5.92 31.23
C TYR A 33 0.38 4.56 30.79
N ASP A 34 -0.11 3.48 31.41
CA ASP A 34 0.24 2.09 31.08
C ASP A 34 -0.54 1.51 29.90
N SER A 35 -1.67 2.13 29.54
CA SER A 35 -2.53 1.74 28.43
C SER A 35 -2.88 2.94 27.53
N TRP A 36 -3.10 2.67 26.26
CA TRP A 36 -3.64 3.64 25.31
C TRP A 36 -5.14 3.88 25.49
N ASP A 37 -5.84 2.91 26.09
CA ASP A 37 -7.29 2.94 26.30
C ASP A 37 -7.63 3.86 27.48
N ALA A 38 -8.39 4.93 27.20
CA ALA A 38 -8.77 5.92 28.20
C ALA A 38 -9.61 5.35 29.35
N ASP A 39 -10.35 4.27 29.11
CA ASP A 39 -11.24 3.65 30.11
C ASP A 39 -10.50 2.66 31.01
N LEU A 40 -9.34 2.16 30.57
CA LEU A 40 -8.57 1.12 31.27
C LEU A 40 -7.23 1.62 31.82
N ARG A 41 -6.76 2.78 31.38
CA ARG A 41 -5.41 3.27 31.69
C ARG A 41 -5.25 3.72 33.15
N VAL A 42 -4.09 3.42 33.70
CA VAL A 42 -3.63 3.90 35.01
C VAL A 42 -2.45 4.84 34.81
N GLU A 43 -2.45 5.96 35.53
CA GLU A 43 -1.34 6.90 35.50
C GLU A 43 -0.08 6.28 36.10
N ILE A 44 1.05 6.47 35.44
CA ILE A 44 2.36 6.03 35.90
C ILE A 44 2.97 7.16 36.72
N GLU A 45 2.99 7.03 38.04
CA GLU A 45 3.60 8.01 38.96
C GLU A 45 5.13 7.91 38.98
N ASP A 46 5.68 6.69 38.97
CA ASP A 46 7.12 6.41 39.01
C ASP A 46 7.59 5.70 37.74
N LEU A 47 8.12 6.49 36.80
CA LEU A 47 8.70 5.96 35.56
C LEU A 47 10.07 5.31 35.77
N GLU A 48 10.81 5.74 36.80
CA GLU A 48 12.16 5.23 37.09
C GLU A 48 12.10 3.83 37.72
N GLY A 49 11.08 3.58 38.54
CA GLY A 49 10.79 2.27 39.12
C GLY A 49 10.09 1.29 38.17
N LEU A 50 9.49 1.76 37.07
CA LEU A 50 8.83 0.90 36.09
C LEU A 50 9.88 0.13 35.26
N PRO A 51 9.88 -1.22 35.25
CA PRO A 51 10.83 -1.99 34.44
C PRO A 51 10.78 -1.58 32.97
N LEU A 52 11.95 -1.51 32.32
CA LEU A 52 12.03 -1.13 30.91
C LEU A 52 11.52 -2.25 29.99
N LEU A 53 11.87 -3.49 30.33
CA LEU A 53 11.57 -4.69 29.55
C LEU A 53 10.70 -5.64 30.38
N ASP A 54 9.85 -6.40 29.70
CA ASP A 54 9.12 -7.53 30.26
C ASP A 54 10.00 -8.79 30.31
N ASP A 55 9.44 -9.89 30.83
CA ASP A 55 10.12 -11.19 30.95
C ASP A 55 10.51 -11.80 29.59
N SER A 56 9.97 -11.28 28.48
CA SER A 56 10.29 -11.69 27.11
C SER A 56 11.25 -10.72 26.41
N GLU A 57 11.93 -9.87 27.18
CA GLU A 57 12.85 -8.83 26.70
C GLU A 57 12.18 -7.80 25.77
N LYS A 58 10.85 -7.66 25.82
CA LYS A 58 10.13 -6.65 25.04
C LYS A 58 9.92 -5.41 25.88
N GLU A 59 10.04 -4.27 25.23
CA GLU A 59 9.81 -2.97 25.88
C GLU A 59 8.39 -2.88 26.45
N ILE A 60 8.31 -2.56 27.75
CA ILE A 60 7.05 -2.22 28.41
C ILE A 60 6.59 -0.86 27.89
N ARG A 61 5.47 -0.88 27.18
CA ARG A 61 4.92 0.29 26.49
C ARG A 61 4.30 1.26 27.48
N ILE A 62 4.46 2.54 27.20
CA ILE A 62 3.81 3.64 27.92
C ILE A 62 3.16 4.57 26.91
N TYR A 63 2.20 5.36 27.37
CA TYR A 63 1.34 6.18 26.52
C TYR A 63 1.17 7.58 27.11
N ASN A 64 1.01 8.58 26.24
CA ASN A 64 0.73 9.94 26.67
C ASN A 64 -0.79 10.16 26.88
N GLN A 65 -1.18 11.39 27.23
CA GLN A 65 -2.59 11.74 27.48
C GLN A 65 -3.49 11.52 26.27
N GLU A 66 -2.99 11.67 25.05
CA GLU A 66 -3.71 11.41 23.80
C GLU A 66 -3.75 9.92 23.42
N GLY A 67 -3.16 9.04 24.25
CA GLY A 67 -3.08 7.60 23.99
C GLY A 67 -2.05 7.22 22.94
N ASN A 68 -1.15 8.13 22.54
CA ASN A 68 -0.03 7.82 21.66
C ASN A 68 1.07 7.10 22.42
N ARG A 69 1.69 6.10 21.79
CA ARG A 69 2.82 5.39 22.39
C ARG A 69 4.01 6.34 22.53
N VAL A 70 4.57 6.39 23.73
CA VAL A 70 5.82 7.10 24.04
C VAL A 70 6.93 6.05 24.08
N PRO A 71 7.93 6.10 23.16
CA PRO A 71 9.05 5.18 23.21
C PRO A 71 9.89 5.44 24.46
N ARG A 72 10.42 4.36 25.05
CA ARG A 72 11.42 4.37 26.12
C ARG A 72 12.79 3.93 25.63
N ARG A 73 12.87 3.47 24.38
CA ARG A 73 14.11 3.11 23.70
C ARG A 73 14.10 3.65 22.28
N GLU A 74 15.24 4.13 21.81
CA GLU A 74 15.45 4.49 20.41
C GLU A 74 16.19 3.36 19.68
N PRO A 75 15.73 2.94 18.50
CA PRO A 75 16.47 1.97 17.71
C PRO A 75 17.78 2.59 17.20
N LEU A 76 18.86 1.81 17.31
CA LEU A 76 20.15 2.15 16.73
C LEU A 76 20.26 1.51 15.34
N PHE A 77 20.52 2.35 14.34
CA PHE A 77 20.79 1.94 12.97
C PHE A 77 22.28 2.21 12.68
N TYR A 78 23.02 1.20 12.22
CA TYR A 78 24.43 1.36 11.85
C TYR A 78 24.61 1.26 10.34
N GLY A 79 25.35 2.20 9.77
CA GLY A 79 25.70 2.20 8.35
C GLY A 79 24.54 2.52 7.41
N ASP A 80 24.81 2.39 6.11
CA ASP A 80 23.84 2.60 5.03
C ASP A 80 23.09 1.30 4.69
N GLU A 81 22.62 0.57 5.70
CA GLU A 81 21.81 -0.63 5.46
C GLU A 81 20.52 -0.26 4.73
N ALA A 82 20.29 -0.90 3.58
CA ALA A 82 19.08 -0.68 2.80
C ALA A 82 17.82 -1.05 3.62
N PRO A 83 16.68 -0.37 3.41
CA PRO A 83 15.46 -0.68 4.12
C PRO A 83 14.95 -2.10 3.78
N CYS A 84 14.13 -2.65 4.67
CA CYS A 84 13.42 -3.90 4.45
C CYS A 84 12.28 -3.69 3.45
N GLY A 85 11.93 -4.75 2.71
CA GLY A 85 10.73 -4.77 1.88
C GLY A 85 9.49 -5.04 2.73
N VAL A 86 8.47 -4.20 2.63
CA VAL A 86 7.21 -4.40 3.34
C VAL A 86 6.09 -4.76 2.34
N LEU A 87 5.43 -5.89 2.59
CA LEU A 87 4.28 -6.39 1.83
C LEU A 87 3.15 -6.80 2.78
N LEU A 88 1.97 -7.11 2.24
CA LEU A 88 0.84 -7.61 3.03
C LEU A 88 0.75 -9.13 3.04
N ASN A 89 0.33 -9.67 4.17
CA ASN A 89 -0.17 -11.03 4.29
C ASN A 89 -1.61 -11.09 3.77
N LEU A 90 -1.78 -11.61 2.56
CA LEU A 90 -3.06 -11.71 1.87
C LEU A 90 -4.02 -12.70 2.53
N ALA A 91 -3.52 -13.61 3.36
CA ALA A 91 -4.36 -14.56 4.08
C ALA A 91 -5.11 -13.93 5.27
N THR A 92 -4.65 -12.78 5.78
CA THR A 92 -5.21 -12.15 6.98
C THR A 92 -5.71 -10.72 6.74
N CYS A 93 -5.29 -10.06 5.65
CA CYS A 93 -5.59 -8.65 5.40
C CYS A 93 -7.08 -8.30 5.29
N GLU A 94 -7.96 -9.26 4.96
CA GLU A 94 -9.41 -9.03 4.93
C GLU A 94 -9.96 -8.61 6.30
N ALA A 95 -9.35 -9.08 7.40
CA ALA A 95 -9.74 -8.76 8.77
C ALA A 95 -9.66 -7.25 9.08
N LEU A 96 -8.89 -6.48 8.31
CA LEU A 96 -8.79 -5.01 8.43
C LEU A 96 -10.11 -4.30 8.04
N PHE A 97 -11.02 -4.99 7.35
CA PHE A 97 -12.26 -4.43 6.79
C PHE A 97 -13.52 -5.09 7.35
N VAL A 98 -13.40 -6.25 8.02
CA VAL A 98 -14.55 -6.98 8.57
C VAL A 98 -15.15 -6.21 9.75
N LEU A 99 -16.43 -5.87 9.62
CA LEU A 99 -17.24 -5.27 10.67
C LEU A 99 -17.85 -6.35 11.56
N GLU A 100 -17.97 -6.05 12.85
CA GLU A 100 -18.89 -6.81 13.68
C GLU A 100 -20.33 -6.52 13.26
N PRO A 101 -21.26 -7.49 13.39
CA PRO A 101 -22.67 -7.30 13.00
C PRO A 101 -23.35 -6.09 13.63
N SER A 102 -22.89 -5.65 14.81
CA SER A 102 -23.37 -4.47 15.53
C SER A 102 -22.96 -3.14 14.92
N MET A 103 -21.99 -3.15 14.00
CA MET A 103 -21.43 -1.96 13.34
C MET A 103 -21.89 -1.79 11.89
N ILE A 104 -22.75 -2.70 11.41
CA ILE A 104 -23.29 -2.65 10.05
C ILE A 104 -24.57 -1.82 10.09
N ASP A 105 -24.51 -0.59 9.56
CA ASP A 105 -25.72 0.20 9.35
C ASP A 105 -26.58 -0.43 8.22
N GLU A 106 -27.91 -0.35 8.35
CA GLU A 106 -28.83 -0.83 7.31
C GLU A 106 -28.56 -0.09 5.98
N GLY A 107 -27.99 -0.80 5.00
CA GLY A 107 -27.69 -0.26 3.67
C GLY A 107 -26.20 -0.13 3.34
N GLU A 108 -25.28 -0.58 4.20
CA GLU A 108 -23.87 -0.64 3.81
C GLU A 108 -23.62 -1.60 2.64
N GLU A 109 -22.86 -1.14 1.64
CA GLU A 109 -22.43 -1.95 0.50
C GLU A 109 -21.59 -3.15 0.97
N HIS A 110 -21.71 -4.26 0.26
CA HIS A 110 -20.84 -5.42 0.50
C HIS A 110 -19.36 -5.02 0.38
N VAL A 111 -18.60 -5.29 1.44
CA VAL A 111 -17.14 -5.15 1.45
C VAL A 111 -16.55 -6.15 0.46
N TYR A 112 -15.79 -5.63 -0.50
CA TYR A 112 -15.09 -6.39 -1.51
C TYR A 112 -13.59 -6.10 -1.44
N VAL A 113 -12.82 -7.16 -1.20
CA VAL A 113 -11.35 -7.11 -1.12
C VAL A 113 -10.77 -7.85 -2.32
N SER A 114 -10.02 -7.14 -3.15
CA SER A 114 -9.17 -7.70 -4.22
C SER A 114 -7.75 -7.84 -3.72
N VAL A 115 -7.16 -9.02 -3.92
CA VAL A 115 -5.78 -9.31 -3.55
C VAL A 115 -4.93 -9.54 -4.80
N TYR A 116 -3.67 -9.12 -4.74
CA TYR A 116 -2.72 -9.17 -5.85
C TYR A 116 -1.40 -9.81 -5.37
N PRO A 117 -1.31 -11.16 -5.42
CA PRO A 117 -0.09 -11.90 -5.08
C PRO A 117 1.14 -11.40 -5.82
N GLN A 118 2.25 -11.20 -5.12
CA GLN A 118 3.50 -10.74 -5.71
C GLN A 118 4.54 -11.86 -5.73
N ALA A 119 5.43 -11.86 -6.72
CA ALA A 119 6.51 -12.82 -6.87
C ALA A 119 6.03 -14.30 -6.84
N TYR A 120 4.86 -14.58 -7.42
CA TYR A 120 4.16 -15.88 -7.32
C TYR A 120 3.84 -16.35 -5.88
N LEU A 121 4.02 -15.50 -4.87
CA LEU A 121 3.74 -15.82 -3.47
C LEU A 121 2.23 -15.75 -3.25
N ARG A 122 1.60 -16.92 -3.13
CA ARG A 122 0.14 -17.06 -3.00
C ARG A 122 -0.49 -16.17 -1.92
N HIS A 123 0.23 -15.91 -0.83
CA HIS A 123 -0.29 -15.23 0.36
C HIS A 123 0.43 -13.91 0.68
N ILE A 124 1.29 -13.41 -0.21
CA ILE A 124 2.06 -12.19 0.04
C ILE A 124 1.90 -11.26 -1.15
N GLY A 125 1.55 -9.99 -0.92
CA GLY A 125 1.47 -9.04 -2.01
C GLY A 125 0.76 -7.74 -1.68
N HIS A 126 -0.05 -7.28 -2.64
CA HIS A 126 -0.79 -6.03 -2.57
C HIS A 126 -2.29 -6.29 -2.47
N MET A 127 -3.07 -5.26 -2.11
CA MET A 127 -4.52 -5.38 -2.04
C MET A 127 -5.23 -4.07 -2.38
N ARG A 128 -6.53 -4.20 -2.66
CA ARG A 128 -7.48 -3.10 -2.81
C ARG A 128 -8.81 -3.48 -2.18
N ALA A 129 -9.44 -2.54 -1.48
CA ALA A 129 -10.80 -2.67 -0.98
C ALA A 129 -11.69 -1.54 -1.51
N ASN A 130 -12.98 -1.82 -1.67
CA ASN A 130 -14.01 -0.81 -2.01
C ASN A 130 -14.52 -0.03 -0.78
N CYS A 131 -13.79 -0.06 0.34
CA CYS A 131 -14.11 0.68 1.54
C CYS A 131 -12.82 1.14 2.23
N VAL A 132 -12.98 1.93 3.29
CA VAL A 132 -11.88 2.27 4.21
C VAL A 132 -11.65 1.17 5.23
N MET A 133 -10.49 1.18 5.89
CA MET A 133 -10.22 0.29 7.02
C MET A 133 -11.26 0.51 8.12
N ARG A 134 -11.63 -0.55 8.84
CA ARG A 134 -12.65 -0.50 9.89
C ARG A 134 -12.40 0.64 10.89
N ASP A 135 -11.17 0.74 11.39
CA ASP A 135 -10.82 1.70 12.44
C ASP A 135 -10.97 3.16 11.98
N PHE A 136 -10.90 3.42 10.67
CA PHE A 136 -11.15 4.74 10.10
C PHE A 136 -12.63 5.13 10.06
N ARG A 137 -13.56 4.16 10.16
CA ARG A 137 -15.00 4.48 10.19
C ARG A 137 -15.38 5.26 11.45
N ALA A 138 -14.83 4.90 12.60
CA ALA A 138 -15.02 5.65 13.84
C ALA A 138 -14.43 7.07 13.74
N VAL A 139 -13.28 7.21 13.10
CA VAL A 139 -12.65 8.52 12.84
C VAL A 139 -13.53 9.38 11.93
N ILE A 140 -14.01 8.83 10.82
CA ILE A 140 -14.92 9.51 9.88
C ILE A 140 -16.22 9.92 10.58
N LYS A 141 -16.81 9.03 11.39
CA LYS A 141 -18.03 9.33 12.17
C LYS A 141 -17.80 10.52 13.11
N ARG A 142 -16.69 10.52 13.86
CA ARG A 142 -16.30 11.63 14.73
C ARG A 142 -16.10 12.94 13.95
N ILE A 143 -15.40 12.91 12.81
CA ILE A 143 -15.23 14.09 11.97
C ILE A 143 -16.57 14.62 11.47
N ASN A 144 -17.46 13.74 10.99
CA ASN A 144 -18.80 14.15 10.56
C ASN A 144 -19.59 14.80 11.71
N ASN A 145 -19.54 14.22 12.91
CA ASN A 145 -20.18 14.82 14.09
C ASN A 145 -19.61 16.21 14.41
N THR A 146 -18.30 16.42 14.29
CA THR A 146 -17.69 17.75 14.49
C THR A 146 -18.07 18.75 13.39
N ILE A 147 -18.34 18.27 12.17
CA ILE A 147 -18.82 19.12 11.07
C ILE A 147 -20.26 19.57 11.33
N THR A 148 -21.12 18.69 11.87
CA THR A 148 -22.54 18.95 12.10
C THR A 148 -22.87 19.60 13.44
N HIS A 149 -22.09 19.32 14.49
CA HIS A 149 -22.27 19.83 15.85
C HIS A 149 -20.92 20.38 16.38
N PRO A 150 -20.57 21.63 16.05
CA PRO A 150 -19.36 22.25 16.59
C PRO A 150 -19.48 22.42 18.12
N GLU A 151 -18.40 22.11 18.86
CA GLU A 151 -18.33 22.26 20.32
C GLU A 151 -18.80 23.66 20.75
N GLY A 152 -19.94 23.73 21.46
CA GLY A 152 -20.53 24.99 21.93
C GLY A 152 -22.06 25.03 21.97
N GLU A 153 -22.74 24.12 21.28
CA GLU A 153 -24.18 23.90 21.45
C GLU A 153 -24.38 22.85 22.55
N SER A 154 -24.59 23.34 23.77
CA SER A 154 -25.05 22.52 24.89
C SER A 154 -26.30 21.74 24.49
N ASP A 155 -26.34 20.46 24.86
CA ASP A 155 -27.46 19.50 24.79
C ASP A 155 -28.75 19.97 25.55
N ASP A 156 -28.85 21.25 25.88
CA ASP A 156 -29.95 21.88 26.61
C ASP A 156 -30.99 22.53 25.67
N SER A 157 -30.88 22.37 24.33
CA SER A 157 -31.98 22.74 23.43
C SER A 157 -32.99 21.58 23.34
N ASP A 158 -34.11 21.73 24.05
CA ASP A 158 -35.32 20.87 24.08
C ASP A 158 -36.00 20.61 22.70
N ASP A 159 -35.33 20.86 21.57
CA ASP A 159 -35.91 20.70 20.24
C ASP A 159 -35.47 19.35 19.63
N GLU A 160 -36.11 18.25 20.08
CA GLU A 160 -35.98 16.88 19.52
C GLU A 160 -36.08 16.86 17.96
N ILE A 161 -36.77 17.84 17.37
CA ILE A 161 -36.97 17.99 15.94
C ILE A 161 -35.68 18.39 15.20
N GLU A 162 -34.79 19.18 15.80
CA GLU A 162 -33.56 19.65 15.14
C GLU A 162 -32.47 18.57 15.15
N ALA A 163 -32.39 17.79 16.24
CA ALA A 163 -31.56 16.59 16.33
C ALA A 163 -31.99 15.52 15.30
N GLU A 164 -33.30 15.30 15.12
CA GLU A 164 -33.85 14.38 14.13
C GLU A 164 -33.54 14.86 12.69
N TYR A 165 -33.66 16.17 12.41
CA TYR A 165 -33.32 16.76 11.10
C TYR A 165 -31.82 16.72 10.75
N LEU A 166 -30.95 16.89 11.74
CA LEU A 166 -29.49 16.79 11.57
C LEU A 166 -29.04 15.33 11.39
N SER A 167 -29.70 14.37 12.06
CA SER A 167 -29.46 12.94 11.86
C SER A 167 -29.85 12.45 10.46
N ALA A 168 -30.81 13.12 9.80
CA ALA A 168 -31.27 12.80 8.45
C ALA A 168 -30.39 13.40 7.34
N ARG A 169 -29.41 14.26 7.66
CA ARG A 169 -28.53 14.84 6.64
C ARG A 169 -27.49 13.81 6.17
N PRO A 170 -27.28 13.70 4.85
CA PRO A 170 -26.22 12.84 4.33
C PRO A 170 -24.85 13.26 4.88
N ALA A 171 -24.06 12.29 5.34
CA ALA A 171 -22.71 12.53 5.86
C ALA A 171 -21.84 13.28 4.85
N ALA A 172 -21.18 14.35 5.30
CA ALA A 172 -20.33 15.20 4.48
C ALA A 172 -19.05 14.49 4.05
N LEU A 173 -18.43 13.72 4.95
CA LEU A 173 -17.23 12.92 4.68
C LEU A 173 -17.58 11.43 4.58
N ARG A 174 -17.11 10.78 3.52
CA ARG A 174 -17.27 9.33 3.31
C ARG A 174 -15.96 8.69 2.90
N GLY A 175 -15.68 7.50 3.42
CA GLY A 175 -14.62 6.62 2.94
C GLY A 175 -15.08 5.85 1.70
N THR A 176 -14.24 5.76 0.67
CA THR A 176 -14.65 5.19 -0.63
C THR A 176 -13.83 3.99 -1.07
N SER A 177 -12.52 3.97 -0.81
CA SER A 177 -11.69 2.82 -1.14
C SER A 177 -10.37 2.88 -0.38
N PHE A 178 -9.70 1.72 -0.36
CA PHE A 178 -8.39 1.54 0.22
C PHE A 178 -7.51 0.77 -0.75
N GLN A 179 -6.23 1.12 -0.82
CA GLN A 179 -5.22 0.35 -1.55
C GLN A 179 -3.97 0.23 -0.69
N ALA A 180 -3.33 -0.92 -0.73
CA ALA A 180 -2.04 -1.12 -0.09
C ALA A 180 -1.10 -1.89 -1.01
N TYR A 181 0.04 -1.27 -1.31
CA TYR A 181 1.00 -1.78 -2.28
C TYR A 181 2.40 -1.28 -1.98
N ASN A 182 3.42 -2.03 -2.41
CA ASN A 182 4.79 -1.58 -2.25
C ASN A 182 5.09 -0.40 -3.19
N GLU A 183 5.70 0.66 -2.68
CA GLU A 183 5.93 1.89 -3.44
C GLU A 183 6.81 1.67 -4.69
N MET A 184 7.62 0.60 -4.69
CA MET A 184 8.43 0.20 -5.84
C MET A 184 7.62 0.06 -7.14
N VAL A 185 6.32 -0.25 -7.05
CA VAL A 185 5.38 -0.31 -8.19
C VAL A 185 5.41 0.97 -9.04
N HIS A 186 5.56 2.14 -8.43
CA HIS A 186 5.59 3.41 -9.17
C HIS A 186 6.83 3.58 -10.04
N ARG A 187 7.94 2.89 -9.72
CA ARG A 187 9.14 2.88 -10.56
C ARG A 187 8.98 2.03 -11.82
N PHE A 188 8.11 1.03 -11.76
CA PHE A 188 7.90 0.11 -12.86
C PHE A 188 6.96 0.69 -13.93
N THR A 189 6.07 1.58 -13.53
CA THR A 189 5.14 2.27 -14.42
C THR A 189 5.78 3.51 -15.02
N ASP A 190 6.42 3.37 -16.19
CA ASP A 190 6.81 4.54 -16.97
C ASP A 190 5.53 5.28 -17.42
N ARG A 191 5.52 6.61 -17.23
CA ARG A 191 4.35 7.50 -17.29
C ARG A 191 3.27 7.06 -18.29
N HIS A 192 2.06 6.81 -17.76
CA HIS A 192 0.80 6.56 -18.47
C HIS A 192 0.66 5.25 -19.29
N GLY A 193 1.61 4.29 -19.22
CA GLY A 193 1.62 3.11 -20.11
C GLY A 193 1.51 1.71 -19.49
N GLY A 194 1.42 1.58 -18.16
CA GLY A 194 1.52 0.27 -17.48
C GLY A 194 2.96 -0.22 -17.37
N MET A 195 3.19 -1.33 -16.67
CA MET A 195 4.56 -1.88 -16.51
C MET A 195 5.04 -2.50 -17.83
N ASP A 196 6.33 -2.36 -18.15
CA ASP A 196 6.94 -2.94 -19.36
C ASP A 196 6.64 -4.44 -19.53
N ILE A 197 6.62 -5.16 -18.40
CA ILE A 197 6.36 -6.59 -18.35
C ILE A 197 4.92 -6.97 -18.76
N GLN A 198 3.98 -6.02 -18.70
CA GLN A 198 2.59 -6.23 -19.10
C GLN A 198 2.34 -5.95 -20.59
N GLN A 199 3.30 -5.34 -21.30
CA GLN A 199 3.09 -4.88 -22.67
C GLN A 199 3.20 -5.98 -23.73
N GLY A 200 3.66 -7.19 -23.38
CA GLY A 200 3.84 -8.30 -24.33
C GLY A 200 4.84 -7.99 -25.45
N SER A 201 5.90 -7.25 -25.13
CA SER A 201 6.81 -6.68 -26.14
C SER A 201 7.55 -7.76 -26.93
N LEU A 202 7.89 -8.90 -26.33
CA LEU A 202 8.55 -10.00 -27.06
C LEU A 202 7.59 -10.67 -28.02
N THR A 203 6.39 -11.00 -27.57
CA THR A 203 5.35 -11.59 -28.43
C THR A 203 5.01 -10.64 -29.57
N ALA A 204 4.87 -9.34 -29.29
CA ALA A 204 4.62 -8.33 -30.32
C ALA A 204 5.77 -8.26 -31.33
N ALA A 205 7.02 -8.32 -30.88
CA ALA A 205 8.17 -8.34 -31.78
C ALA A 205 8.25 -9.62 -32.63
N ALA A 206 7.99 -10.79 -32.03
CA ALA A 206 7.99 -12.07 -32.74
C ALA A 206 6.84 -12.20 -33.75
N SER A 207 5.61 -11.88 -33.32
CA SER A 207 4.41 -11.90 -34.16
C SER A 207 4.46 -10.83 -35.26
N GLY A 208 5.19 -9.75 -35.05
CA GLY A 208 5.42 -8.70 -36.04
C GLY A 208 6.04 -9.19 -37.35
N ARG A 209 6.69 -10.36 -37.37
CA ARG A 209 7.16 -11.01 -38.61
C ARG A 209 6.01 -11.47 -39.53
N TYR A 210 4.80 -11.62 -38.99
CA TYR A 210 3.58 -11.92 -39.74
C TYR A 210 2.86 -10.67 -40.26
N ALA A 211 3.34 -9.46 -39.93
CA ALA A 211 2.72 -8.22 -40.34
C ALA A 211 2.73 -8.05 -41.86
N ARG A 212 1.58 -7.66 -42.42
CA ARG A 212 1.42 -7.41 -43.86
C ARG A 212 1.44 -5.92 -44.21
N ASP A 213 1.08 -5.08 -43.25
CA ASP A 213 0.96 -3.63 -43.45
C ASP A 213 2.23 -2.92 -42.99
N ALA A 214 2.62 -1.87 -43.73
CA ALA A 214 3.83 -1.10 -43.46
C ALA A 214 3.84 -0.45 -42.05
N ARG A 215 2.65 -0.14 -41.51
CA ARG A 215 2.49 0.38 -40.14
C ARG A 215 2.89 -0.67 -39.11
N ASP A 216 2.37 -1.87 -39.24
CA ASP A 216 2.59 -2.96 -38.28
C ASP A 216 4.03 -3.45 -38.33
N VAL A 217 4.63 -3.52 -39.52
CA VAL A 217 6.06 -3.80 -39.70
C VAL A 217 6.92 -2.76 -38.97
N ARG A 218 6.57 -1.47 -39.06
CA ARG A 218 7.30 -0.40 -38.37
C ARG A 218 7.18 -0.52 -36.85
N THR A 219 5.96 -0.77 -36.35
CA THR A 219 5.73 -0.98 -34.91
C THR A 219 6.51 -2.20 -34.40
N ALA A 220 6.47 -3.32 -35.13
CA ALA A 220 7.20 -4.53 -34.82
C ALA A 220 8.72 -4.32 -34.78
N LYS A 221 9.28 -3.59 -35.76
CA LYS A 221 10.71 -3.23 -35.77
C LYS A 221 11.08 -2.38 -34.55
N GLY A 222 10.24 -1.42 -34.17
CA GLY A 222 10.44 -0.64 -32.95
C GLY A 222 10.45 -1.50 -31.68
N ARG A 223 9.53 -2.48 -31.60
CA ARG A 223 9.49 -3.44 -30.47
C ARG A 223 10.69 -4.38 -30.46
N SER A 224 11.11 -4.90 -31.62
CA SER A 224 12.32 -5.74 -31.71
C SER A 224 13.54 -4.96 -31.26
N ALA A 225 13.74 -3.73 -31.75
CA ALA A 225 14.87 -2.91 -31.34
C ALA A 225 14.92 -2.67 -29.82
N LEU A 226 13.76 -2.42 -29.20
CA LEU A 226 13.65 -2.26 -27.75
C LEU A 226 13.97 -3.55 -26.98
N VAL A 227 13.55 -4.71 -27.50
CA VAL A 227 13.82 -6.02 -26.89
C VAL A 227 15.27 -6.46 -27.10
N ASP A 228 15.87 -6.11 -28.24
CA ASP A 228 17.26 -6.42 -28.58
C ASP A 228 18.26 -5.56 -27.78
N GLU A 229 17.84 -4.37 -27.33
CA GLU A 229 18.60 -3.55 -26.38
C GLU A 229 18.62 -4.19 -24.99
N LEU A 230 17.43 -4.56 -24.47
CA LEU A 230 17.28 -5.22 -23.18
C LEU A 230 15.92 -5.94 -23.11
N LEU A 231 15.85 -7.11 -22.48
CA LEU A 231 14.57 -7.80 -22.30
C LEU A 231 13.72 -7.06 -21.25
N PRO A 232 12.37 -7.13 -21.31
CA PRO A 232 11.50 -6.44 -20.36
C PRO A 232 11.73 -6.84 -18.90
N HIS A 233 12.10 -8.09 -18.64
CA HIS A 233 12.41 -8.54 -17.28
C HIS A 233 13.78 -8.07 -16.81
N GLU A 234 14.78 -8.00 -17.70
CA GLU A 234 16.08 -7.43 -17.39
C GLU A 234 15.96 -5.92 -17.07
N ARG A 235 15.17 -5.17 -17.86
CA ARG A 235 14.81 -3.77 -17.53
C ARG A 235 14.18 -3.63 -16.15
N MET A 236 13.35 -4.58 -15.77
CA MET A 236 12.68 -4.58 -14.47
C MET A 236 13.67 -4.81 -13.34
N THR A 237 14.55 -5.80 -13.48
CA THR A 237 15.64 -6.09 -12.54
C THR A 237 16.56 -4.88 -12.37
N GLU A 238 16.96 -4.22 -13.47
CA GLU A 238 17.77 -2.99 -13.39
C GLU A 238 17.06 -1.87 -12.61
N LYS A 239 15.74 -1.69 -12.80
CA LYS A 239 14.94 -0.71 -12.05
C LYS A 239 14.85 -1.07 -10.56
N MET A 240 14.83 -2.36 -10.24
CA MET A 240 14.77 -2.90 -8.88
C MET A 240 16.08 -2.71 -8.12
N GLU A 241 17.22 -2.91 -8.79
CA GLU A 241 18.57 -2.87 -8.20
C GLU A 241 19.12 -1.45 -7.94
N LEU A 242 18.39 -0.40 -8.36
CA LEU A 242 18.79 0.98 -8.05
C LEU A 242 18.89 1.20 -6.53
N GLU A 243 20.00 1.78 -6.09
CA GLU A 243 20.36 1.98 -4.67
C GLU A 243 19.27 2.66 -3.83
N ASN A 244 18.51 3.58 -4.46
CA ASN A 244 17.43 4.32 -3.81
C ASN A 244 16.02 3.76 -4.06
N SER A 245 15.88 2.49 -4.44
CA SER A 245 14.56 1.91 -4.72
C SER A 245 13.68 1.91 -3.46
N PRO A 246 12.48 2.50 -3.49
CA PRO A 246 11.62 2.54 -2.33
C PRO A 246 11.12 1.12 -2.05
N ARG A 247 11.04 0.77 -0.76
CA ARG A 247 10.69 -0.58 -0.29
C ARG A 247 9.51 -0.57 0.67
N ASP A 248 8.92 0.60 0.85
CA ASP A 248 7.88 0.86 1.82
C ASP A 248 6.54 0.34 1.34
N LEU A 249 5.71 -0.08 2.28
CA LEU A 249 4.32 -0.38 2.01
C LEU A 249 3.51 0.91 2.08
N ARG A 250 3.03 1.36 0.93
CA ARG A 250 2.13 2.49 0.84
C ARG A 250 0.70 2.06 1.13
N LEU A 251 0.06 2.73 2.07
CA LEU A 251 -1.36 2.59 2.42
C LEU A 251 -2.08 3.84 1.94
N GLU A 252 -3.04 3.69 1.04
CA GLU A 252 -3.79 4.80 0.46
C GLU A 252 -5.28 4.65 0.77
N GLN A 253 -5.87 5.68 1.39
CA GLN A 253 -7.31 5.77 1.62
C GLN A 253 -7.91 6.90 0.81
N VAL A 254 -8.99 6.60 0.09
CA VAL A 254 -9.71 7.56 -0.74
C VAL A 254 -10.99 7.96 -0.03
N TYR A 255 -11.19 9.27 0.07
CA TYR A 255 -12.33 9.88 0.72
C TYR A 255 -13.10 10.76 -0.28
N THR A 256 -14.39 10.94 -0.01
CA THR A 256 -15.23 11.93 -0.67
C THR A 256 -15.75 12.90 0.38
N LEU A 257 -15.55 14.19 0.12
CA LEU A 257 -16.10 15.30 0.88
C LEU A 257 -17.15 16.03 0.05
N ASP A 258 -18.39 16.00 0.51
CA ASP A 258 -19.48 16.80 -0.04
C ASP A 258 -19.59 18.13 0.72
N LEU A 259 -19.13 19.19 0.07
CA LEU A 259 -19.16 20.54 0.62
C LEU A 259 -20.59 21.05 0.82
N HIS A 260 -21.57 20.57 0.04
CA HIS A 260 -22.96 20.98 0.19
C HIS A 260 -23.58 20.45 1.48
N CYS A 261 -23.05 19.35 2.01
CA CYS A 261 -23.45 18.77 3.28
C CYS A 261 -22.74 19.43 4.49
N MET A 262 -21.82 20.36 4.27
CA MET A 262 -21.16 21.13 5.34
C MET A 262 -21.84 22.48 5.57
N PRO A 263 -21.83 23.03 6.80
CA PRO A 263 -22.19 24.42 7.07
C PRO A 263 -21.32 25.39 6.26
N GLU A 264 -21.88 26.53 5.82
CA GLU A 264 -21.20 27.45 4.90
C GLU A 264 -19.90 28.01 5.47
N GLU A 265 -19.89 28.31 6.77
CA GLU A 265 -18.75 28.75 7.55
C GLU A 265 -17.61 27.72 7.58
N HIS A 266 -17.91 26.43 7.42
CA HIS A 266 -16.94 25.33 7.42
C HIS A 266 -16.39 25.02 6.01
N ARG A 267 -16.97 25.60 4.94
CA ARG A 267 -16.57 25.38 3.53
C ARG A 267 -15.33 26.18 3.13
N ASN A 268 -14.28 26.12 3.95
CA ASN A 268 -13.02 26.82 3.68
C ASN A 268 -11.82 25.90 3.90
N GLY A 269 -10.71 26.18 3.18
CA GLY A 269 -9.53 25.32 3.21
C GLY A 269 -8.89 25.18 4.59
N ARG A 270 -8.98 26.21 5.45
CA ARG A 270 -8.42 26.15 6.81
C ARG A 270 -9.18 25.17 7.69
N TYR A 271 -10.52 25.18 7.63
CA TYR A 271 -11.37 24.24 8.35
C TYR A 271 -11.16 22.82 7.82
N ILE A 272 -11.22 22.62 6.50
CA ILE A 272 -11.01 21.31 5.87
C ILE A 272 -9.65 20.73 6.27
N TYR A 273 -8.59 21.52 6.21
CA TYR A 273 -7.27 21.03 6.59
C TYR A 273 -7.21 20.62 8.08
N ARG A 274 -7.67 21.50 8.98
CA ARG A 274 -7.52 21.29 10.43
C ARG A 274 -8.48 20.25 11.02
N ASN A 275 -9.71 20.18 10.54
CA ASN A 275 -10.76 19.37 11.14
C ASN A 275 -11.10 18.11 10.34
N ILE A 276 -10.56 17.97 9.12
CA ILE A 276 -10.80 16.79 8.26
C ILE A 276 -9.48 16.12 7.90
N ILE A 277 -8.57 16.82 7.21
CA ILE A 277 -7.33 16.20 6.70
C ILE A 277 -6.39 15.82 7.83
N LEU A 278 -6.15 16.72 8.78
CA LEU A 278 -5.23 16.48 9.89
C LEU A 278 -5.69 15.31 10.78
N PRO A 279 -6.96 15.23 11.24
CA PRO A 279 -7.43 14.09 12.03
C PRO A 279 -7.37 12.76 11.29
N LEU A 280 -7.66 12.74 9.98
CA LEU A 280 -7.50 11.53 9.16
C LEU A 280 -6.03 11.11 9.05
N THR A 281 -5.11 12.08 8.99
CA THR A 281 -3.67 11.79 8.91
C THR A 281 -3.15 11.30 10.27
N GLU A 282 -3.60 11.91 11.36
CA GLU A 282 -3.21 11.54 12.72
C GLU A 282 -3.76 10.19 13.16
N ALA A 283 -4.90 9.76 12.62
CA ALA A 283 -5.47 8.43 12.88
C ALA A 283 -4.48 7.29 12.61
N TRP A 284 -3.58 7.45 11.64
CA TRP A 284 -2.52 6.47 11.35
C TRP A 284 -1.54 6.26 12.51
N ARG A 285 -1.40 7.23 13.41
CA ARG A 285 -0.52 7.15 14.58
C ARG A 285 -1.16 6.43 15.77
N SER A 286 -2.44 6.08 15.67
CA SER A 286 -3.15 5.37 16.73
C SER A 286 -2.49 4.02 17.03
N PRO A 287 -2.11 3.72 18.30
CA PRO A 287 -1.47 2.45 18.62
C PRO A 287 -2.34 1.22 18.36
N SER A 288 -3.67 1.35 18.42
CA SER A 288 -4.59 0.25 18.11
C SER A 288 -4.47 -0.17 16.64
N LEU A 289 -4.55 0.81 15.74
CA LEU A 289 -4.39 0.62 14.30
C LEU A 289 -2.99 0.11 13.96
N ALA A 290 -1.94 0.72 14.53
CA ALA A 290 -0.57 0.31 14.28
C ALA A 290 -0.29 -1.12 14.75
N THR A 291 -0.91 -1.55 15.85
CA THR A 291 -0.77 -2.92 16.36
C THR A 291 -1.52 -3.91 15.48
N GLN A 292 -2.77 -3.62 15.11
CA GLN A 292 -3.55 -4.47 14.21
C GLN A 292 -2.83 -4.65 12.88
N LEU A 293 -2.34 -3.56 12.30
CA LEU A 293 -1.72 -3.60 10.98
C LEU A 293 -0.48 -4.49 10.95
N LYS A 294 0.34 -4.50 12.02
CA LYS A 294 1.55 -5.34 12.13
C LYS A 294 1.27 -6.82 11.93
N ASP A 295 0.13 -7.33 12.40
CA ASP A 295 -0.25 -8.74 12.25
C ASP A 295 -0.58 -9.13 10.79
N HIS A 296 -0.68 -8.13 9.91
CA HIS A 296 -0.96 -8.27 8.49
C HIS A 296 0.24 -7.90 7.60
N LEU A 297 1.38 -7.52 8.19
CA LEU A 297 2.59 -7.18 7.44
C LEU A 297 3.49 -8.40 7.29
N VAL A 298 4.15 -8.49 6.13
CA VAL A 298 5.30 -9.36 5.91
C VAL A 298 6.50 -8.47 5.63
N VAL A 299 7.51 -8.59 6.46
CA VAL A 299 8.77 -7.84 6.34
C VAL A 299 9.82 -8.78 5.76
N LEU A 300 10.36 -8.41 4.60
CA LEU A 300 11.43 -9.11 3.91
C LEU A 300 12.75 -8.38 4.18
N THR A 301 13.80 -9.14 4.44
CA THR A 301 15.12 -8.54 4.69
C THR A 301 15.62 -7.77 3.45
N PRO A 302 16.56 -6.83 3.63
CA PRO A 302 17.05 -6.03 2.52
C PRO A 302 17.69 -6.82 1.38
N GLU A 303 18.20 -8.02 1.65
CA GLU A 303 18.79 -8.95 0.68
C GLU A 303 17.75 -9.82 -0.02
N CYS A 304 16.55 -9.95 0.55
CA CYS A 304 15.45 -10.71 -0.03
C CYS A 304 14.59 -9.84 -0.95
N TYR A 305 14.34 -8.58 -0.61
CA TYR A 305 13.56 -7.68 -1.45
C TYR A 305 14.47 -6.64 -2.11
N PRO A 306 14.45 -6.50 -3.46
CA PRO A 306 13.48 -7.08 -4.41
C PRO A 306 13.88 -8.43 -5.04
N HIS A 307 15.04 -9.01 -4.71
CA HIS A 307 15.58 -10.21 -5.38
C HIS A 307 14.64 -11.43 -5.41
N ILE A 308 13.66 -11.50 -4.50
CA ILE A 308 12.62 -12.52 -4.51
C ILE A 308 11.89 -12.61 -5.86
N TYR A 309 11.67 -11.50 -6.56
CA TYR A 309 11.06 -11.51 -7.89
C TYR A 309 11.93 -12.25 -8.91
N ASP A 310 13.24 -12.03 -8.89
CA ASP A 310 14.17 -12.71 -9.80
C ASP A 310 14.26 -14.19 -9.46
N TRP A 311 14.43 -14.54 -8.19
CA TRP A 311 14.60 -15.94 -7.77
C TRP A 311 13.42 -16.83 -8.15
N VAL A 312 12.20 -16.37 -7.89
CA VAL A 312 10.98 -17.16 -8.14
C VAL A 312 10.54 -17.13 -9.60
N SER A 313 10.85 -16.05 -10.34
CA SER A 313 10.46 -15.94 -11.75
C SER A 313 11.56 -16.38 -12.72
N TYR A 314 12.77 -16.70 -12.23
CA TYR A 314 13.90 -17.15 -13.03
C TYR A 314 13.55 -18.24 -14.06
N PRO A 315 12.80 -19.32 -13.74
CA PRO A 315 12.48 -20.33 -14.75
C PRO A 315 11.68 -19.77 -15.94
N VAL A 316 10.75 -18.85 -15.68
CA VAL A 316 9.93 -18.19 -16.70
C VAL A 316 10.78 -17.21 -17.51
N GLN A 317 11.61 -16.41 -16.84
CA GLN A 317 12.55 -15.50 -17.50
C GLN A 317 13.51 -16.26 -18.42
N ALA A 318 14.14 -17.33 -17.94
CA ALA A 318 15.07 -18.15 -18.70
C ALA A 318 14.41 -18.79 -19.94
N MET A 319 13.20 -19.35 -19.79
CA MET A 319 12.44 -19.90 -20.92
C MET A 319 12.09 -18.81 -21.94
N LEU A 320 11.71 -17.62 -21.48
CA LEU A 320 11.38 -16.48 -22.33
C LEU A 320 12.60 -15.99 -23.13
N SER A 321 13.76 -15.89 -22.49
CA SER A 321 15.03 -15.54 -23.14
C SER A 321 15.48 -16.61 -24.15
N MET A 322 15.30 -17.89 -23.83
CA MET A 322 15.56 -18.98 -24.77
C MET A 322 14.64 -18.94 -25.98
N ALA A 323 13.34 -18.70 -25.77
CA ALA A 323 12.36 -18.56 -26.85
C ALA A 323 12.69 -17.36 -27.74
N TRP A 324 13.01 -16.20 -27.14
CA TRP A 324 13.43 -15.02 -27.88
C TRP A 324 14.66 -15.29 -28.74
N ARG A 325 15.68 -15.93 -28.16
CA ARG A 325 16.91 -16.26 -28.87
C ARG A 325 16.66 -17.13 -30.10
N GLN A 326 15.69 -18.06 -30.03
CA GLN A 326 15.32 -18.86 -31.19
C GLN A 326 14.67 -18.02 -32.29
N VAL A 327 13.86 -17.01 -31.93
CA VAL A 327 13.26 -16.07 -32.89
C VAL A 327 14.31 -15.11 -33.46
N SER A 328 15.18 -14.54 -32.62
CA SER A 328 16.16 -13.53 -33.05
C SER A 328 17.25 -14.10 -33.95
N LEU A 329 17.63 -15.37 -33.77
CA LEU A 329 18.58 -16.06 -34.64
C LEU A 329 18.00 -16.50 -36.00
N GLN A 330 16.67 -16.44 -36.19
CA GLN A 330 16.09 -16.72 -37.49
C GLN A 330 16.37 -15.56 -38.46
N PRO A 331 16.69 -15.86 -39.73
CA PRO A 331 16.89 -14.83 -40.75
C PRO A 331 15.67 -13.89 -40.83
N GLU A 332 15.90 -12.65 -41.30
CA GLU A 332 14.80 -11.71 -41.55
C GLU A 332 13.74 -12.37 -42.44
N HIS A 333 12.47 -12.02 -42.18
CA HIS A 333 11.36 -12.61 -42.91
C HIS A 333 11.48 -12.28 -44.41
N ASP A 334 11.63 -13.32 -45.24
CA ASP A 334 11.41 -13.23 -46.68
C ASP A 334 9.94 -13.59 -46.96
N PRO A 335 9.12 -12.65 -47.49
CA PRO A 335 7.73 -12.92 -47.86
C PRO A 335 7.56 -14.11 -48.81
N LYS A 336 8.62 -14.51 -49.52
CA LYS A 336 8.63 -15.63 -50.46
C LYS A 336 9.04 -16.97 -49.82
N ASP A 337 9.60 -16.95 -48.60
CA ASP A 337 9.98 -18.16 -47.87
C ASP A 337 9.28 -18.24 -46.50
N PRO A 338 8.18 -19.01 -46.39
CA PRO A 338 7.46 -19.18 -45.14
C PRO A 338 8.27 -19.85 -44.03
N LYS A 339 9.44 -20.45 -44.33
CA LYS A 339 10.34 -21.02 -43.31
C LYS A 339 11.07 -19.96 -42.49
N THR A 340 11.03 -18.70 -42.91
CA THR A 340 11.61 -17.55 -42.19
C THR A 340 10.67 -17.00 -41.09
N LEU A 341 9.43 -17.51 -41.01
CA LEU A 341 8.47 -17.14 -39.99
C LEU A 341 8.71 -17.95 -38.70
N PRO A 342 8.63 -17.30 -37.52
CA PRO A 342 8.76 -18.00 -36.25
C PRO A 342 7.55 -18.90 -36.04
N SER A 343 7.77 -20.13 -35.55
CA SER A 343 6.67 -21.08 -35.30
C SER A 343 5.51 -20.43 -34.53
N PRO A 344 4.25 -20.54 -34.98
CA PRO A 344 3.09 -20.02 -34.24
C PRO A 344 3.03 -20.56 -32.81
N TYR A 345 3.38 -21.83 -32.61
CA TYR A 345 3.45 -22.44 -31.27
C TYR A 345 4.47 -21.75 -30.37
N LEU A 346 5.60 -21.29 -30.93
CA LEU A 346 6.62 -20.57 -30.16
C LEU A 346 6.10 -19.19 -29.73
N VAL A 347 5.39 -18.49 -30.63
CA VAL A 347 4.76 -17.19 -30.32
C VAL A 347 3.70 -17.33 -29.23
N GLU A 348 2.87 -18.37 -29.28
CA GLU A 348 1.88 -18.67 -28.22
C GLU A 348 2.56 -18.99 -26.88
N VAL A 349 3.62 -19.81 -26.88
CA VAL A 349 4.40 -20.10 -25.67
C VAL A 349 5.01 -18.81 -25.08
N MET A 350 5.57 -17.94 -25.92
CA MET A 350 6.08 -16.63 -25.47
C MET A 350 4.96 -15.77 -24.85
N THR A 351 3.77 -15.78 -25.45
CA THR A 351 2.59 -15.05 -24.92
C THR A 351 2.24 -15.55 -23.52
N LEU A 352 2.20 -16.87 -23.32
CA LEU A 352 1.92 -17.48 -22.02
C LEU A 352 3.00 -17.14 -20.99
N LEU A 353 4.26 -17.17 -21.38
CA LEU A 353 5.39 -16.84 -20.49
C LEU A 353 5.38 -15.35 -20.10
N GLU A 354 5.14 -14.43 -21.04
CA GLU A 354 5.02 -13.00 -20.74
C GLU A 354 3.85 -12.72 -19.79
N ARG A 355 2.69 -13.37 -20.00
CA ARG A 355 1.55 -13.25 -19.08
C ARG A 355 1.85 -13.81 -17.69
N SER A 356 2.50 -14.98 -17.62
CA SER A 356 2.91 -15.56 -16.35
C SER A 356 3.84 -14.61 -15.60
N LEU A 357 4.81 -14.03 -16.31
CA LEU A 357 5.76 -13.09 -15.73
C LEU A 357 5.07 -11.80 -15.29
N ALA A 358 4.13 -11.27 -16.07
CA ALA A 358 3.31 -10.14 -15.68
C ALA A 358 2.51 -10.41 -14.40
N TYR A 359 1.98 -11.62 -14.22
CA TYR A 359 1.33 -12.04 -12.97
C TYR A 359 2.32 -12.03 -11.80
N ALA A 360 3.57 -12.45 -12.00
CA ALA A 360 4.59 -12.40 -10.94
C ALA A 360 4.82 -10.99 -10.38
N TYR A 361 4.84 -9.96 -11.24
CA TYR A 361 5.13 -8.57 -10.83
C TYR A 361 3.89 -7.74 -10.46
N THR A 362 2.69 -8.22 -10.76
CA THR A 362 1.46 -7.41 -10.58
C THR A 362 0.36 -8.12 -9.82
N GLY A 363 0.41 -9.44 -9.72
CA GLY A 363 -0.67 -10.25 -9.14
C GLY A 363 -1.97 -10.24 -9.94
N SER A 364 -1.97 -9.60 -11.11
CA SER A 364 -3.11 -9.54 -12.02
C SER A 364 -2.83 -10.46 -13.21
N ALA A 365 -3.70 -11.46 -13.41
CA ALA A 365 -3.56 -12.46 -14.49
C ALA A 365 -4.28 -12.06 -15.78
#